data_AF-A0A7V8AJY7-F1
#
_entry.id   AF-A0A7V8AJY7-F1
#
_cell.length_a   1.000
_cell.length_b   1.000
_cell.length_c   1.000
_cell.angle_alpha   90.00
_cell.angle_beta   90.00
_cell.angle_gamma   90.00
#
_symmetry.space_group_name_H-M   'P 1'
#
loop_
_entity.id
_entity.type
_entity.pdbx_description
1 polymer ?
#
loop_
_entity_poly.entity_id
_entity_poly.type
_entity_poly.pdbx_seq_one_letter_code
_entity_poly.pdbx_strand_id
1 'polypeptide(L)'
;MTEQTQTTHPEVGKYCIIRTYSAGVHAGTVAQVSADWHQVTLNASRRIWRWEGAFTLSAVSQTGIDIETSRVAVVVPVIYLNDVIEIIPTTSQARATIEAAHG
;
A
#
# COMPACT_ATOMS: atom_id res chain seq x y z
N MET A 1 30.42 -7.19 -20.45
CA MET A 1 28.96 -7.20 -20.30
C MET A 1 28.68 -7.78 -18.93
N THR A 2 28.40 -6.94 -17.94
CA THR A 2 28.08 -7.40 -16.58
C THR A 2 26.59 -7.70 -16.52
N GLU A 3 26.28 -8.98 -16.33
CA GLU A 3 24.93 -9.47 -16.08
C GLU A 3 24.49 -8.94 -14.71
N GLN A 4 23.60 -7.95 -14.69
CA GLN A 4 23.01 -7.48 -13.45
C GLN A 4 21.85 -8.40 -13.08
N THR A 5 22.05 -9.26 -12.09
CA THR A 5 20.99 -9.99 -11.42
C THR A 5 20.04 -8.99 -10.78
N GLN A 6 18.88 -8.80 -11.39
CA GLN A 6 17.85 -7.88 -10.94
C GLN A 6 17.18 -8.49 -9.69
N THR A 7 17.66 -8.14 -8.50
CA THR A 7 17.03 -8.54 -7.25
C THR A 7 15.72 -7.79 -7.09
N THR A 8 14.60 -8.51 -7.19
CA THR A 8 13.27 -7.98 -6.90
C THR A 8 13.17 -7.57 -5.44
N HIS A 9 12.53 -6.44 -5.16
CA HIS A 9 12.30 -5.95 -3.81
C HIS A 9 11.53 -7.00 -2.96
N PRO A 10 11.88 -7.22 -1.68
CA PRO A 10 11.31 -8.29 -0.84
C PRO A 10 9.79 -8.19 -0.61
N GLU A 11 9.20 -7.02 -0.88
CA GLU A 11 7.77 -6.77 -0.70
C GLU A 11 6.93 -7.08 -1.95
N VAL A 12 7.55 -7.41 -3.09
CA VAL A 12 6.82 -7.84 -4.30
C VAL A 12 5.97 -9.07 -3.97
N GLY A 13 4.68 -9.02 -4.35
CA GLY A 13 3.68 -10.05 -4.07
C GLY A 13 2.94 -9.89 -2.74
N LYS A 14 3.39 -9.00 -1.85
CA LYS A 14 2.73 -8.75 -0.56
C LYS A 14 1.71 -7.62 -0.67
N TYR A 15 0.73 -7.65 0.22
CA TYR A 15 -0.20 -6.53 0.40
C TYR A 15 0.46 -5.48 1.30
N CYS A 16 0.64 -4.27 0.78
CA CYS A 16 1.35 -3.21 1.47
C CYS A 16 0.55 -1.92 1.47
N ILE A 17 0.81 -1.09 2.49
CA ILE A 17 0.48 0.33 2.49
C ILE A 17 1.65 1.09 1.88
N ILE A 18 1.34 1.94 0.91
CA ILE A 18 2.28 2.83 0.23
C ILE A 18 1.94 4.26 0.60
N ARG A 19 2.89 4.93 1.23
CA ARG A 19 2.83 6.38 1.44
C ARG A 19 3.61 7.07 0.34
N THR A 20 2.97 8.01 -0.32
CA THR A 20 3.61 8.92 -1.26
C THR A 20 3.78 10.30 -0.62
N TYR A 21 4.69 11.11 -1.17
CA TYR A 21 4.90 12.47 -0.68
C TYR A 21 3.66 13.36 -0.81
N SER A 22 2.96 13.30 -1.96
CA SER A 22 1.85 14.21 -2.28
C SER A 22 0.57 13.53 -2.78
N ALA A 23 0.65 12.28 -3.24
CA ALA A 23 -0.49 11.55 -3.80
C ALA A 23 -1.29 10.76 -2.73
N GLY A 24 -1.01 10.95 -1.44
CA GLY A 24 -1.68 10.32 -0.32
C GLY A 24 -1.23 8.89 -0.05
N VAL A 25 -2.13 8.09 0.51
CA VAL A 25 -1.88 6.72 1.00
C VAL A 25 -2.69 5.72 0.20
N HIS A 26 -2.04 4.63 -0.19
CA HIS A 26 -2.63 3.56 -1.00
C HIS A 26 -2.36 2.21 -0.35
N ALA A 27 -3.25 1.26 -0.54
CA ALA A 27 -3.06 -0.12 -0.10
C ALA A 27 -3.36 -1.08 -1.25
N GLY A 28 -2.54 -2.10 -1.44
CA GLY A 28 -2.69 -3.04 -2.55
C GLY A 28 -1.54 -4.04 -2.60
N THR A 29 -1.61 -4.97 -3.55
CA THR A 29 -0.53 -5.94 -3.75
C THR A 29 0.59 -5.32 -4.57
N VAL A 30 1.81 -5.33 -4.04
CA VAL A 30 2.99 -4.79 -4.73
C VAL A 30 3.31 -5.66 -5.94
N ALA A 31 3.13 -5.11 -7.14
CA ALA A 31 3.48 -5.76 -8.39
C ALA A 31 4.95 -5.54 -8.74
N GLN A 32 5.45 -4.31 -8.52
CA GLN A 32 6.81 -3.92 -8.84
C GLN A 32 7.25 -2.77 -7.94
N VAL A 33 8.55 -2.74 -7.63
CA VAL A 33 9.24 -1.61 -7.02
C VAL A 33 10.42 -1.25 -7.91
N SER A 34 10.65 0.03 -8.17
CA SER A 34 11.81 0.49 -8.94
C SER A 34 13.13 0.21 -8.20
N ALA A 35 14.24 0.18 -8.93
CA ALA A 35 15.57 -0.09 -8.35
C ALA A 35 16.03 0.98 -7.34
N ASP A 36 15.53 2.21 -7.46
CA ASP A 36 15.75 3.33 -6.54
C ASP A 36 14.65 3.46 -5.46
N TRP A 37 13.64 2.59 -5.49
CA TRP A 37 12.57 2.45 -4.50
C TRP A 37 11.62 3.66 -4.41
N HIS A 38 11.72 4.61 -5.34
CA HIS A 38 10.86 5.80 -5.40
C HIS A 38 9.56 5.57 -6.18
N GLN A 39 9.42 4.42 -6.87
CA GLN A 39 8.24 4.10 -7.66
C GLN A 39 7.71 2.71 -7.31
N VAL A 40 6.40 2.60 -7.16
CA VAL A 40 5.71 1.35 -6.86
C VAL A 40 4.51 1.19 -7.78
N THR A 41 4.35 0.00 -8.35
CA THR A 41 3.10 -0.41 -9.00
C THR A 41 2.33 -1.31 -8.06
N LEU A 42 1.06 -0.97 -7.81
CA LEU A 42 0.14 -1.80 -7.03
C LEU A 42 -0.93 -2.41 -7.92
N ASN A 43 -1.23 -3.68 -7.71
CA ASN A 43 -2.43 -4.34 -8.19
C ASN A 43 -3.54 -4.26 -7.13
N ALA A 44 -4.79 -4.18 -7.58
CA ALA A 44 -5.98 -4.08 -6.73
C ALA A 44 -5.83 -2.98 -5.66
N SER A 45 -5.36 -1.81 -6.10
CA SER A 45 -5.08 -0.70 -5.20
C SER A 45 -6.35 -0.04 -4.68
N ARG A 46 -6.33 0.35 -3.42
CA ARG A 46 -7.36 1.15 -2.77
C ARG A 46 -6.71 2.37 -2.14
N ARG A 47 -7.22 3.57 -2.45
CA ARG A 47 -6.76 4.81 -1.84
C ARG A 47 -7.43 4.99 -0.48
N ILE A 48 -6.62 5.20 0.56
CA ILE A 48 -7.10 5.51 1.91
C ILE A 48 -7.16 7.04 2.01
N TRP A 49 -8.36 7.61 1.92
CA TRP A 49 -8.55 9.07 2.00
C TRP A 49 -8.53 9.56 3.44
N ARG A 50 -9.14 8.77 4.34
CA ARG A 50 -9.15 8.98 5.79
C ARG A 50 -9.21 7.61 6.47
N TRP A 51 -8.54 7.47 7.61
CA TRP A 51 -8.69 6.32 8.48
C TRP A 51 -8.99 6.75 9.92
N GLU A 52 -9.60 5.85 10.67
CA GLU A 52 -9.86 5.96 12.10
C GLU A 52 -9.51 4.64 12.80
N GLY A 53 -9.41 4.66 14.14
CA GLY A 53 -9.10 3.48 14.95
C GLY A 53 -7.61 3.10 15.03
N ALA A 54 -6.73 3.87 14.39
CA ALA A 54 -5.28 3.66 14.44
C ALA A 54 -4.51 4.99 14.42
N PHE A 55 -3.47 5.10 15.25
CA PHE A 55 -2.71 6.35 15.43
C PHE A 55 -1.76 6.67 14.28
N THR A 56 -1.16 5.66 13.64
CA THR A 56 -0.15 5.83 12.59
C THR A 56 -0.34 4.82 11.47
N LEU A 57 0.29 5.01 10.32
CA LEU A 57 0.30 4.00 9.25
C LEU A 57 0.95 2.68 9.68
N SER A 58 1.91 2.72 10.61
CA SER A 58 2.43 1.50 11.23
C SER A 58 1.32 0.76 11.96
N ALA A 59 0.51 1.45 12.79
CA ALA A 59 -0.64 0.84 13.44
C ALA A 59 -1.67 0.32 12.42
N VAL A 60 -2.01 1.13 11.40
CA VAL A 60 -2.90 0.70 10.31
C VAL A 60 -2.42 -0.59 9.65
N SER A 61 -1.12 -0.71 9.35
CA SER A 61 -0.54 -1.90 8.71
C SER A 61 -0.59 -3.16 9.59
N GLN A 62 -0.54 -2.99 10.91
CA GLN A 62 -0.46 -4.11 11.85
C GLN A 62 -1.83 -4.53 12.39
N THR A 63 -2.70 -3.58 12.72
CA THR A 63 -3.99 -3.83 13.40
C THR A 63 -5.21 -3.54 12.54
N GLY A 64 -5.06 -2.76 11.46
CA GLY A 64 -6.17 -2.35 10.59
C GLY A 64 -6.79 -1.01 10.96
N ILE A 65 -7.99 -0.78 10.43
CA ILE A 65 -8.77 0.46 10.58
C ILE A 65 -10.18 0.17 11.08
N ASP A 66 -10.85 1.19 11.61
CA ASP A 66 -12.29 1.15 11.83
C ASP A 66 -13.03 1.20 10.48
N ILE A 67 -13.80 0.16 10.17
CA ILE A 67 -14.44 -0.05 8.85
C ILE A 67 -15.55 0.99 8.59
N GLU A 68 -16.31 1.37 9.62
CA GLU A 68 -17.51 2.21 9.51
C GLU A 68 -17.17 3.70 9.36
N THR A 69 -16.11 4.13 10.04
CA THR A 69 -15.75 5.56 10.15
C THR A 69 -14.59 5.96 9.23
N SER A 70 -13.84 5.00 8.70
CA SER A 70 -12.81 5.25 7.68
C SER A 70 -13.42 5.51 6.30
N ARG A 71 -12.61 6.01 5.37
CA ARG A 71 -13.00 6.27 3.98
C ARG A 71 -11.95 5.72 3.02
N VAL A 72 -12.27 4.57 2.44
CA VAL A 72 -11.40 3.86 1.50
C VAL A 72 -12.09 3.80 0.15
N ALA A 73 -11.41 4.31 -0.88
CA ALA A 73 -11.94 4.41 -2.23
C ALA A 73 -12.21 3.02 -2.85
N VAL A 74 -12.95 3.04 -3.96
CA VAL A 74 -13.16 1.86 -4.82
C VAL A 74 -11.83 1.25 -5.26
N VAL A 75 -11.85 -0.05 -5.57
CA VAL A 75 -10.67 -0.75 -6.07
C VAL A 75 -10.28 -0.24 -7.46
N VAL A 76 -8.99 0.04 -7.63
CA VAL A 76 -8.36 0.37 -8.91
C VAL A 76 -7.52 -0.86 -9.32
N PRO A 77 -7.76 -1.47 -10.49
CA PRO A 77 -7.08 -2.71 -10.87
C PRO A 77 -5.55 -2.60 -10.85
N VAL A 78 -5.01 -1.47 -11.32
CA VAL A 78 -3.57 -1.17 -11.31
C VAL A 78 -3.38 0.34 -11.09
N ILE A 79 -2.42 0.71 -10.25
CA ILE A 79 -1.97 2.10 -10.11
C ILE A 79 -0.45 2.18 -10.08
N TYR A 80 0.07 3.28 -10.63
CA TYR A 80 1.49 3.63 -10.62
C TYR A 80 1.70 4.81 -9.68
N LEU A 81 2.58 4.63 -8.70
CA LEU A 81 2.88 5.63 -7.68
C LEU A 81 4.34 6.06 -7.82
N ASN A 82 4.54 7.38 -7.83
CA ASN A 82 5.85 8.02 -7.76
C ASN A 82 6.02 8.70 -6.39
N ASP A 83 7.24 9.11 -6.09
CA ASP A 83 7.61 9.77 -4.83
C ASP A 83 7.17 8.97 -3.61
N VAL A 84 7.38 7.66 -3.66
CA VAL A 84 7.14 6.73 -2.55
C VAL A 84 8.16 7.02 -1.44
N ILE A 85 7.66 7.11 -0.20
CA ILE A 85 8.47 7.39 0.99
C ILE A 85 8.34 6.30 2.06
N GLU A 86 7.26 5.51 2.04
CA GLU A 86 7.10 4.34 2.91
C GLU A 86 6.42 3.19 2.14
N ILE A 87 6.94 1.97 2.29
CA ILE A 87 6.34 0.71 1.84
C ILE A 87 6.21 -0.19 3.08
N ILE A 88 4.98 -0.46 3.54
CA ILE A 88 4.75 -1.19 4.78
C ILE A 88 3.89 -2.44 4.51
N PRO A 89 4.40 -3.66 4.63
CA PRO A 89 3.57 -4.87 4.54
C PRO A 89 2.51 -4.90 5.63
N THR A 90 1.32 -5.39 5.28
CA THR A 90 0.21 -5.50 6.23
C THR A 90 0.10 -6.90 6.81
N THR A 91 -0.47 -7.00 8.01
CA THR A 91 -1.02 -8.27 8.49
C THR A 91 -2.26 -8.66 7.69
N SER A 92 -2.68 -9.92 7.79
CA SER A 92 -3.95 -10.39 7.21
C SER A 92 -5.16 -9.68 7.80
N GLN A 93 -5.14 -9.41 9.11
CA GLN A 93 -6.17 -8.63 9.80
C GLN A 93 -6.29 -7.21 9.23
N ALA A 94 -5.17 -6.51 9.12
CA ALA A 94 -5.18 -5.14 8.59
C ALA A 94 -5.71 -5.09 7.16
N ARG A 95 -5.25 -6.01 6.29
CA ARG A 95 -5.76 -6.16 4.93
C ARG A 95 -7.29 -6.33 4.91
N ALA A 96 -7.82 -7.23 5.73
CA ALA A 96 -9.25 -7.50 5.77
C ALA A 96 -10.08 -6.25 6.09
N THR A 97 -9.65 -5.43 7.06
CA THR A 97 -10.35 -4.17 7.38
C THR A 97 -10.28 -3.15 6.24
N ILE A 98 -9.12 -3.05 5.56
CA ILE A 98 -8.93 -2.11 4.46
C ILE A 98 -9.76 -2.54 3.24
N GLU A 99 -9.89 -3.84 2.97
CA GLU A 99 -10.70 -4.40 1.88
C GLU A 99 -12.22 -4.34 2.17
N ALA A 100 -12.62 -4.37 3.44
CA ALA A 100 -14.03 -4.26 3.84
C ALA A 100 -14.54 -2.82 3.98
N ALA A 101 -13.66 -1.84 4.20
CA ALA A 101 -14.06 -0.44 4.33
C ALA A 101 -14.56 0.14 3.00
N HIS A 102 -15.57 1.00 3.05
CA HIS A 102 -16.12 1.69 1.88
C HIS A 102 -16.29 3.18 2.20
N GLY A 103 -16.02 4.03 1.21
CA GLY A 103 -16.11 5.49 1.30
C GLY A 103 -17.47 6.02 0.88
#